data_AF-A0A7W1D1Z6-F1
#
_entry.id   AF-A0A7W1D1Z6-F1
#
_cell.length_a   1.000
_cell.length_b   1.000
_cell.length_c   1.000
_cell.angle_alpha   90.00
_cell.angle_beta   90.00
_cell.angle_gamma   90.00
#
_symmetry.space_group_name_H-M   'P 1'
#
loop_
_entity.id
_entity.type
_entity.pdbx_description
1 polymer ?
#
loop_
_entity_poly.entity_id
_entity_poly.type
_entity_poly.pdbx_seq_one_letter_code
_entity_poly.pdbx_strand_id
1 'polypeptide(L)' 'MAKRKVTVVGAGNVGGTTAQRLAERNYADVVLVDIVEGLPQGKALDILESGPIIGYDSNVTGANDYEETA' A
#
# COMPACT_ATOMS: atom_id res chain seq x y z
N MET A 1 -18.27 -7.43 2.02
CA MET A 1 -17.61 -7.24 3.32
C MET A 1 -16.45 -6.29 3.12
N ALA A 2 -16.10 -5.46 4.10
CA ALA A 2 -14.87 -4.68 4.02
C ALA A 2 -13.66 -5.63 3.97
N LYS A 3 -12.70 -5.37 3.07
CA LYS A 3 -11.43 -6.12 3.03
C LYS A 3 -10.68 -5.93 4.35
N ARG A 4 -9.80 -6.87 4.69
CA ARG A 4 -8.88 -6.67 5.82
C ARG A 4 -7.97 -5.47 5.53
N LYS A 5 -7.45 -4.81 6.55
CA LYS A 5 -6.52 -3.68 6.41
C LYS A 5 -5.17 -4.08 6.98
N VAL A 6 -4.09 -3.82 6.25
CA VAL A 6 -2.71 -4.16 6.65
C VAL A 6 -1.85 -2.90 6.58
N THR A 7 -1.22 -2.54 7.70
CA THR A 7 -0.22 -1.47 7.75
C THR A 7 1.18 -2.04 7.52
N VAL A 8 1.92 -1.46 6.58
CA VAL A 8 3.35 -1.71 6.35
C VAL A 8 4.12 -0.48 6.82
N VAL A 9 4.92 -0.64 7.89
CA VAL A 9 5.74 0.44 8.45
C VAL A 9 7.12 0.43 7.78
N GLY A 10 7.42 1.48 7.03
CA GLY A 10 8.57 1.66 6.17
C GLY A 10 8.23 1.46 4.68
N ALA A 11 8.52 2.46 3.84
CA ALA A 11 8.31 2.48 2.38
C ALA A 11 9.61 2.24 1.58
N GLY A 12 10.66 1.73 2.22
CA GLY A 12 11.89 1.30 1.57
C GLY A 12 11.69 0.15 0.56
N ASN A 13 12.78 -0.48 0.11
CA ASN A 13 12.68 -1.54 -0.90
C ASN A 13 11.83 -2.74 -0.45
N VAL A 14 12.04 -3.20 0.79
CA VAL A 14 11.29 -4.32 1.37
C VAL A 14 9.83 -3.94 1.61
N GLY A 15 9.58 -2.74 2.15
CA GLY A 15 8.23 -2.23 2.41
C GLY A 15 7.40 -2.09 1.14
N GLY A 16 7.96 -1.46 0.10
CA GLY A 16 7.31 -1.36 -1.21
C GLY A 16 7.02 -2.72 -1.83
N THR A 17 7.98 -3.65 -1.77
CA THR A 17 7.77 -5.02 -2.28
C THR A 17 6.66 -5.74 -1.50
N THR A 18 6.63 -5.57 -0.17
CA THR A 18 5.61 -6.16 0.69
C THR A 18 4.22 -5.61 0.34
N ALA A 19 4.10 -4.29 0.16
CA ALA A 19 2.86 -3.64 -0.26
C ALA A 19 2.37 -4.14 -1.63
N GLN A 20 3.26 -4.25 -2.62
CA GLN A 20 2.93 -4.82 -3.93
C GLN A 20 2.41 -6.27 -3.81
N ARG A 21 3.09 -7.12 -3.04
CA ARG A 21 2.66 -8.52 -2.85
C ARG A 21 1.31 -8.62 -2.14
N LEU A 22 1.03 -7.73 -1.19
CA LEU A 22 -0.27 -7.69 -0.51
C LEU A 22 -1.39 -7.24 -1.46
N ALA A 23 -1.14 -6.20 -2.28
CA ALA A 23 -2.09 -5.71 -3.27
C ALA A 23 -2.41 -6.77 -4.34
N GLU A 24 -1.40 -7.44 -4.90
CA GLU A 24 -1.55 -8.54 -5.88
C GLU A 24 -2.36 -9.72 -5.34
N ARG A 25 -2.33 -9.96 -4.03
CA ARG A 25 -3.09 -11.05 -3.39
C ARG A 25 -4.57 -10.72 -3.19
N ASN A 26 -4.94 -9.46 -3.32
CA ASN A 26 -6.30 -8.96 -3.37
C ASN A 26 -7.23 -9.31 -2.18
N TYR A 27 -6.67 -9.67 -1.02
CA TYR A 27 -7.45 -10.01 0.19
C TYR A 27 -7.45 -8.90 1.24
N ALA A 28 -6.64 -7.86 1.06
CA ALA A 28 -6.49 -6.76 2.00
C ALA A 28 -6.20 -5.43 1.29
N ASP A 29 -6.68 -4.34 1.88
CA ASP A 29 -6.23 -3.00 1.58
C ASP A 29 -4.96 -2.70 2.40
N VAL A 30 -4.07 -1.89 1.84
CA VAL A 30 -2.72 -1.66 2.38
C VAL A 30 -2.54 -0.20 2.74
N VAL A 31 -1.90 0.07 3.88
CA VAL A 31 -1.41 1.40 4.24
C VAL A 31 0.10 1.34 4.37
N LEU A 32 0.80 2.13 3.59
CA LEU A 32 2.26 2.22 3.58
C LEU A 32 2.67 3.50 4.32
N VAL A 33 3.35 3.35 5.46
CA VAL A 33 3.75 4.48 6.31
C VAL A 33 5.25 4.69 6.20
N ASP A 34 5.70 5.92 5.98
CA ASP A 34 7.11 6.29 6.07
C ASP A 34 7.27 7.76 6.49
N ILE A 35 8.38 8.11 7.15
CA ILE A 35 8.66 9.49 7.56
C ILE A 35 9.08 10.38 6.39
N VAL A 36 9.53 9.80 5.27
CA VAL A 36 9.92 10.55 4.09
C VAL A 36 8.67 10.97 3.32
N GLU A 37 8.39 12.27 3.29
CA GLU A 37 7.25 12.84 2.56
C GLU A 37 7.28 12.49 1.06
N GLY A 38 6.11 12.17 0.51
CA GLY A 38 5.94 11.82 -0.90
C GLY A 38 6.38 10.40 -1.27
N LEU A 39 7.31 9.79 -0.53
CA LEU A 39 7.79 8.42 -0.81
C LEU A 39 6.68 7.35 -0.69
N PRO A 40 5.94 7.25 0.44
CA PRO A 40 4.89 6.23 0.56
C PRO A 40 3.73 6.49 -0.40
N GLN A 41 3.39 7.75 -0.66
CA GLN A 41 2.33 8.14 -1.59
C GLN A 41 2.66 7.79 -3.04
N GLY A 42 3.89 8.11 -3.48
CA GLY A 42 4.35 7.79 -4.83
C GLY A 42 4.34 6.29 -5.08
N LYS A 43 4.81 5.49 -4.11
CA LYS A 43 4.75 4.03 -4.21
C LYS A 43 3.33 3.49 -4.17
N ALA A 44 2.47 4.02 -3.31
CA ALA A 44 1.07 3.60 -3.24
C ALA A 44 0.34 3.84 -4.57
N LEU A 45 0.57 5.00 -5.20
CA LEU A 45 0.03 5.34 -6.52
C LEU A 45 0.57 4.40 -7.61
N ASP A 46 1.88 4.21 -7.68
CA ASP A 46 2.54 3.31 -8.65
C ASP A 46 1.97 1.88 -8.56
N ILE A 47 1.80 1.38 -7.33
CA ILE A 47 1.12 0.10 -7.09
C ILE A 47 -0.29 0.17 -7.69
N LEU A 48 -1.15 1.09 -7.27
CA LEU A 48 -2.53 1.20 -7.78
C LEU A 48 -2.63 1.30 -9.32
N GLU A 49 -1.72 2.01 -9.97
CA GLU A 49 -1.66 2.15 -11.43
C GLU A 49 -1.35 0.81 -12.13
N SER A 50 -0.63 -0.11 -11.48
CA SER A 50 -0.45 -1.48 -11.96
C SER A 50 -1.73 -2.36 -11.85
N GLY A 51 -2.66 -1.97 -10.97
CA GLY A 51 -3.88 -2.73 -10.65
C GLY A 51 -4.72 -3.15 -11.85
N PRO A 52 -5.09 -2.24 -12.77
CA PRO A 52 -5.86 -2.60 -13.96
C PRO A 52 -5.18 -3.60 -14.90
N ILE A 53 -3.85 -3.64 -14.91
CA ILE A 53 -3.07 -4.56 -15.75
C ILE A 53 -2.95 -5.94 -15.10
N ILE A 54 -2.73 -5.99 -13.78
CA ILE A 54 -2.53 -7.25 -13.04
C ILE A 54 -3.86 -7.89 -12.60
N GLY A 55 -4.92 -7.09 -12.44
CA GLY A 55 -6.28 -7.56 -12.14
C GLY A 55 -6.62 -7.68 -10.65
N TYR A 56 -6.10 -6.78 -9.80
CA TYR A 56 -6.52 -6.67 -8.39
C TYR A 56 -7.31 -5.39 -8.13
N ASP A 57 -8.13 -5.38 -7.08
CA ASP A 57 -8.94 -4.23 -6.63
C ASP A 57 -8.63 -3.83 -5.18
N SER A 58 -7.47 -4.21 -4.64
CA SER A 58 -6.97 -3.73 -3.35
C SER A 58 -6.64 -2.23 -3.40
N ASN A 59 -7.06 -1.49 -2.38
CA ASN A 59 -6.62 -0.12 -2.18
C ASN A 59 -5.24 -0.08 -1.52
N VAL A 60 -4.43 0.90 -1.90
CA VAL A 60 -3.12 1.17 -1.28
C VAL A 60 -3.04 2.66 -0.97
N THR A 61 -2.87 3.00 0.30
CA THR A 61 -2.74 4.39 0.77
C THR A 61 -1.34 4.64 1.27
N GLY A 62 -0.70 5.73 0.85
CA GLY A 62 0.55 6.19 1.42
C GLY A 62 0.30 7.25 2.49
N ALA A 63 0.94 7.14 3.66
CA ALA A 63 0.80 8.07 4.77
C ALA A 63 2.16 8.39 5.42
N ASN A 64 2.26 9.54 6.09
CA ASN A 64 3.44 9.93 6.86
C ASN A 64 3.25 9.81 8.38
N ASP A 65 2.03 9.53 8.81
CA ASP A 65 1.63 9.33 10.19
C ASP A 65 0.77 8.06 10.34
N TYR A 66 0.23 7.87 11.54
CA TYR A 66 -0.50 6.66 11.90
C TYR A 66 -2.03 6.81 11.81
N GLU A 67 -2.57 7.97 11.41
CA GLU A 67 -4.03 8.20 11.37
C GLU A 67 -4.74 7.23 10.42
N GLU A 68 -4.08 6.90 9.31
CA GLU A 68 -4.59 6.00 8.29
C GLU A 68 -4.42 4.51 8.65
N THR A 69 -3.83 4.14 9.79
CA THR A 69 -3.54 2.73 10.10
C THR A 69 -4.76 1.91 10.53
N ALA A 70 -4.62 0.58 10.61
CA ALA A 70 -5.68 -0.35 11.05
C ALA A 70 -5.76 -0.48 12.58
#